data_AF-A0ABD0RQG4-F1
#
_entry.id   AF-A0ABD0RQG4-F1
#
_cell.length_a   1.000
_cell.length_b   1.000
_cell.length_c   1.000
_cell.angle_alpha   90.00
_cell.angle_beta   90.00
_cell.angle_gamma   90.00
#
_symmetry.space_group_name_H-M   'P 1'
#
loop_
_entity.id
_entity.type
_entity.pdbx_description
1 polymer ?
#
loop_
_entity_poly.entity_id
_entity_poly.type
_entity_poly.pdbx_seq_one_letter_code
_entity_poly.pdbx_strand_id
1 'polypeptide(L)'
;IVQFGMNEKVGQVSFDLPRQGEMVLEKPYSEATARLIDTEVRNLINTAYQRTQQLLTEKKADVEKVALRLLEKEVLDKNDMVELLGRRPFAEKSTYEEFVEGTGSMDEDTSLPEGLKDWNKERGSEKEESTEEQVARQITGGMPF
;
A
#
# COMPACT_ATOMS: atom_id res chain seq x y z
N ILE A 1 -16.71 -9.85 -8.37
CA ILE A 1 -17.92 -10.00 -9.21
C ILE A 1 -18.89 -8.85 -8.98
N VAL A 2 -19.39 -8.65 -7.76
CA VAL A 2 -20.45 -7.66 -7.46
C VAL A 2 -19.98 -6.21 -7.22
N GLN A 3 -18.75 -5.98 -6.75
CA GLN A 3 -18.26 -4.62 -6.42
C GLN A 3 -17.48 -3.95 -7.56
N PHE A 4 -16.67 -4.72 -8.30
CA PHE A 4 -15.73 -4.17 -9.30
C PHE A 4 -16.20 -4.31 -10.75
N GLY A 5 -17.36 -4.91 -11.03
CA GLY A 5 -17.86 -5.09 -12.40
C GLY A 5 -16.99 -6.02 -13.28
N MET A 6 -16.10 -6.82 -12.69
CA MET A 6 -15.19 -7.72 -13.41
C MET A 6 -15.85 -9.05 -13.85
N ASN A 7 -17.11 -9.02 -14.27
CA ASN A 7 -17.80 -10.21 -14.79
C ASN A 7 -18.70 -9.85 -15.97
N GLU A 8 -18.53 -10.56 -17.08
CA GLU A 8 -19.26 -10.28 -18.33
C GLU A 8 -20.77 -10.53 -18.23
N LYS A 9 -21.21 -11.54 -17.46
CA LYS A 9 -22.63 -11.91 -17.37
C LYS A 9 -23.41 -11.02 -16.40
N VAL A 10 -22.77 -10.61 -15.31
CA VAL A 10 -23.36 -9.65 -14.35
C VAL A 10 -23.31 -8.23 -14.91
N GLY A 11 -22.29 -7.93 -15.74
CA GLY A 11 -22.09 -6.63 -16.37
C GLY A 11 -21.24 -5.69 -15.52
N GLN A 12 -21.06 -4.47 -16.04
CA GLN A 12 -20.27 -3.40 -15.40
C GLN A 12 -21.09 -2.66 -14.34
N VAL A 13 -21.62 -3.42 -13.38
CA VAL A 13 -22.41 -2.88 -12.27
C VAL A 13 -21.65 -3.05 -10.96
N SER A 14 -21.79 -2.06 -10.08
CA SER A 14 -21.26 -2.07 -8.72
C SER A 14 -22.41 -2.07 -7.74
N PHE A 15 -22.50 -3.14 -6.95
CA PHE A 15 -23.39 -3.22 -5.80
C PHE A 15 -22.58 -2.93 -4.54
N ASP A 16 -23.16 -2.12 -3.65
CA ASP A 16 -22.60 -1.93 -2.32
C ASP A 16 -22.83 -3.20 -1.49
N LEU A 17 -21.75 -3.80 -1.00
CA LEU A 17 -21.81 -4.99 -0.18
C LEU A 17 -21.50 -4.62 1.27
N PRO A 18 -22.32 -5.07 2.23
CA PRO A 18 -22.08 -4.80 3.64
C PRO A 18 -20.72 -5.37 4.04
N ARG A 19 -19.98 -4.58 4.83
CA ARG A 19 -18.68 -5.00 5.36
C ARG A 19 -18.87 -6.05 6.46
N GLN A 20 -17.80 -6.79 6.73
CA GLN A 20 -17.81 -7.78 7.81
C GLN A 20 -18.15 -7.09 9.14
N GLY A 21 -19.30 -7.44 9.74
CA GLY A 21 -19.81 -6.84 10.97
C GLY A 21 -21.00 -5.90 10.78
N GLU A 22 -21.35 -5.53 9.55
CA GLU A 22 -22.57 -4.77 9.25
C GLU A 22 -23.76 -5.71 9.07
N MET A 23 -24.91 -5.31 9.62
CA MET A 23 -26.14 -6.08 9.50
C MET A 23 -26.68 -5.98 8.07
N VAL A 24 -26.82 -7.13 7.41
CA VAL A 24 -27.41 -7.21 6.06
C VAL A 24 -28.92 -7.06 6.19
N LEU A 25 -29.46 -5.86 5.95
CA LEU A 25 -30.91 -5.64 5.97
C LEU A 25 -31.60 -6.20 4.72
N GLU A 26 -31.09 -5.89 3.53
CA GLU A 26 -31.61 -6.40 2.27
C GLU A 26 -30.54 -6.33 1.19
N LYS A 27 -30.52 -7.31 0.27
CA LYS A 27 -29.58 -7.30 -0.85
C LYS A 27 -30.07 -6.30 -1.91
N PRO A 28 -29.20 -5.43 -2.46
CA PRO A 28 -29.61 -4.40 -3.42
C PRO A 28 -29.84 -4.95 -4.85
N TYR A 29 -30.30 -6.20 -4.98
CA TYR A 29 -30.53 -6.86 -6.27
C TYR A 29 -31.57 -7.97 -6.16
N SER A 30 -32.20 -8.30 -7.28
CA SER A 30 -33.23 -9.34 -7.34
C SER A 30 -32.68 -10.74 -7.06
N GLU A 31 -33.56 -11.66 -6.65
CA GLU A 31 -33.22 -13.09 -6.50
C GLU A 31 -32.68 -13.73 -7.78
N ALA A 32 -33.19 -13.31 -8.95
CA ALA A 32 -32.68 -13.79 -10.24
C ALA A 32 -31.21 -13.36 -10.45
N THR A 33 -30.88 -12.12 -10.10
CA THR A 33 -29.50 -11.60 -10.13
C THR A 33 -28.63 -12.29 -9.08
N ALA A 34 -29.15 -12.54 -7.88
CA ALA A 34 -28.44 -13.26 -6.83
C ALA A 34 -28.03 -14.68 -7.30
N ARG A 35 -28.96 -15.41 -7.93
CA ARG A 35 -28.68 -16.74 -8.51
C ARG A 35 -27.63 -16.68 -9.61
N LEU A 36 -27.66 -15.64 -10.44
CA LEU A 36 -26.65 -15.43 -11.48
C LEU A 36 -25.27 -15.19 -10.85
N ILE A 37 -25.19 -14.30 -9.86
CA ILE A 37 -23.96 -13.99 -9.12
C ILE A 37 -23.40 -15.27 -8.49
N ASP A 38 -24.21 -16.05 -7.78
CA ASP A 38 -23.75 -17.28 -7.14
C ASP A 38 -23.19 -18.30 -8.15
N THR A 39 -23.81 -18.39 -9.31
CA THR A 39 -23.34 -19.27 -10.40
C THR A 39 -21.98 -18.83 -10.91
N GLU A 40 -21.80 -17.52 -11.13
CA GLU A 40 -20.55 -16.95 -11.59
C GLU A 40 -19.43 -17.01 -10.53
N VAL A 41 -19.77 -16.84 -9.25
CA VAL A 41 -18.83 -17.05 -8.13
C VAL A 41 -18.33 -18.50 -8.13
N ARG A 42 -19.22 -19.49 -8.25
CA ARG A 42 -18.81 -20.90 -8.31
C ARG A 42 -17.92 -21.17 -9.52
N ASN A 43 -18.26 -20.62 -10.69
CA ASN A 43 -17.45 -20.79 -11.91
C ASN A 43 -16.05 -20.20 -11.73
N LEU A 44 -15.94 -18.99 -11.15
CA LEU A 44 -14.67 -18.34 -10.86
C LEU A 44 -13.80 -19.18 -9.92
N ILE A 45 -14.38 -19.64 -8.80
CA ILE A 45 -13.66 -20.46 -7.81
C ILE A 45 -13.20 -21.77 -8.43
N ASN A 46 -14.09 -22.46 -9.17
CA ASN A 46 -13.75 -23.73 -9.82
C ASN A 46 -12.63 -23.56 -10.85
N THR A 47 -12.66 -22.48 -11.64
CA THR A 47 -11.62 -22.18 -12.63
C THR A 47 -10.27 -21.91 -11.94
N ALA A 48 -10.27 -21.11 -10.88
CA ALA A 48 -9.06 -20.84 -10.10
C ALA A 48 -8.51 -22.11 -9.44
N TYR A 49 -9.39 -22.95 -8.90
CA TYR A 49 -9.03 -24.24 -8.31
C TYR A 49 -8.40 -25.17 -9.34
N GLN A 50 -9.04 -25.39 -10.49
CA GLN A 50 -8.52 -26.25 -11.56
C GLN A 50 -7.18 -25.74 -12.08
N ARG A 51 -7.04 -24.43 -12.32
CA ARG A 51 -5.78 -23.81 -12.73
C ARG A 51 -4.68 -24.06 -11.71
N THR A 52 -4.98 -23.92 -10.42
CA THR A 52 -4.01 -24.11 -9.34
C THR A 52 -3.61 -25.59 -9.22
N GLN A 53 -4.59 -26.49 -9.29
CA GLN A 53 -4.34 -27.94 -9.27
C GLN A 53 -3.47 -28.37 -10.45
N GLN A 54 -3.75 -27.86 -11.65
CA GLN A 54 -2.95 -28.15 -12.84
C GLN A 54 -1.51 -27.64 -12.66
N LEU A 55 -1.33 -26.41 -12.19
CA LEU A 55 0.00 -25.82 -11.93
C LEU A 55 0.81 -26.64 -10.91
N LEU A 56 0.19 -27.02 -9.79
CA LEU A 56 0.84 -27.83 -8.76
C LEU A 56 1.13 -29.25 -9.24
N THR A 57 0.29 -29.80 -10.12
CA THR A 57 0.52 -31.13 -10.71
C THR A 57 1.67 -31.09 -11.71
N GLU A 58 1.75 -30.07 -12.56
CA GLU A 58 2.86 -29.86 -13.48
C GLU A 58 4.18 -29.66 -12.73
N LYS A 59 4.15 -28.91 -11.62
CA LYS A 59 5.31 -28.63 -10.77
C LYS A 59 5.43 -29.56 -9.56
N LYS A 60 4.84 -30.76 -9.63
CA LYS A 60 4.78 -31.70 -8.49
C LYS A 60 6.15 -32.05 -7.91
N ALA A 61 7.14 -32.28 -8.77
CA ALA A 61 8.50 -32.60 -8.35
C ALA A 61 9.15 -31.46 -7.56
N ASP A 62 8.87 -30.20 -7.92
CA ASP A 62 9.40 -29.03 -7.25
C ASP A 62 8.70 -28.78 -5.91
N VAL A 63 7.38 -29.02 -5.84
CA VAL A 63 6.61 -28.99 -4.59
C VAL A 63 7.13 -30.04 -3.61
N GLU A 64 7.44 -31.25 -4.08
CA GLU A 64 7.99 -32.33 -3.26
C GLU A 64 9.36 -31.95 -2.67
N LYS A 65 10.25 -31.36 -3.46
CA LYS A 65 11.56 -30.88 -2.96
C LYS A 65 11.39 -29.85 -1.83
N VAL A 66 10.50 -28.89 -2.01
CA VAL A 66 10.24 -27.85 -1.00
C VAL A 66 9.63 -28.47 0.27
N ALA A 67 8.69 -29.41 0.12
CA ALA A 67 8.07 -30.11 1.24
C ALA A 67 9.10 -30.95 2.03
N LEU A 68 9.99 -31.66 1.35
CA LEU A 68 11.07 -32.41 2.00
C LEU A 68 12.02 -31.49 2.77
N ARG A 69 12.41 -30.35 2.19
CA ARG A 69 13.23 -29.36 2.89
C ARG A 69 12.53 -28.79 4.13
N LEU A 70 11.20 -28.58 4.08
CA LEU A 70 10.43 -28.12 5.24
C LEU A 70 10.38 -29.14 6.39
N LEU A 71 10.47 -30.44 6.07
CA LEU A 71 10.59 -31.48 7.11
C LEU A 71 11.94 -31.44 7.81
N GLU A 72 13.00 -31.02 7.13
CA GLU A 72 14.35 -30.87 7.70
C GLU A 72 14.53 -29.52 8.41
N LYS A 73 13.97 -28.44 7.85
CA LYS A 73 14.07 -27.06 8.33
C LYS A 73 12.68 -26.42 8.37
N GLU A 74 12.20 -26.12 9.57
CA GLU A 74 10.84 -25.61 9.80
C GLU A 74 10.51 -24.30 9.05
N VAL A 75 11.52 -23.50 8.73
CA VAL A 75 11.38 -22.20 8.06
C VAL A 75 12.31 -22.12 6.85
N LEU A 76 11.76 -21.76 5.70
CA LEU A 76 12.54 -21.48 4.48
C LEU A 76 12.56 -19.99 4.19
N ASP A 77 13.76 -19.47 3.92
CA ASP A 77 13.94 -18.10 3.46
C ASP A 77 13.95 -18.03 1.92
N LYS A 78 13.87 -16.82 1.36
CA LYS A 78 13.93 -16.58 -0.09
C LYS A 78 15.19 -17.20 -0.72
N ASN A 79 16.32 -17.15 -0.02
CA ASN A 79 17.58 -17.72 -0.50
C ASN A 79 17.51 -19.26 -0.59
N ASP A 80 16.89 -19.94 0.38
CA ASP A 80 16.66 -21.39 0.33
C ASP A 80 15.77 -21.77 -0.86
N MET A 81 14.75 -20.96 -1.14
CA MET A 81 13.86 -21.19 -2.29
C MET A 81 14.58 -21.02 -3.63
N VAL A 82 15.48 -20.04 -3.74
CA VAL A 82 16.29 -19.82 -4.95
C VAL A 82 17.31 -20.94 -5.14
N GLU A 83 17.87 -21.49 -4.07
CA GLU A 83 18.74 -22.67 -4.13
C GLU A 83 17.99 -23.91 -4.64
N LEU A 84 16.75 -24.12 -4.17
CA LEU A 84 15.95 -25.30 -4.53
C LEU A 84 15.31 -25.22 -5.93
N LEU A 85 14.77 -24.05 -6.28
CA LEU A 85 13.94 -23.86 -7.48
C LEU A 85 14.61 -23.01 -8.56
N GLY A 86 15.77 -22.40 -8.26
CA GLY A 86 16.42 -21.42 -9.11
C GLY A 86 15.83 -20.02 -8.99
N ARG A 87 16.31 -19.10 -9.83
CA ARG A 87 15.83 -17.71 -9.85
C ARG A 87 14.41 -17.64 -10.42
N ARG A 88 13.56 -16.81 -9.82
CA ARG A 88 12.17 -16.61 -10.28
C ARG A 88 12.16 -16.09 -11.73
N PRO A 89 11.36 -16.68 -12.64
CA PRO A 89 11.31 -16.27 -14.04
C PRO A 89 10.46 -15.01 -14.31
N PHE A 90 10.29 -14.16 -13.30
CA PHE A 90 9.54 -12.90 -13.38
C PHE A 90 10.35 -11.81 -12.68
N ALA A 91 10.37 -10.61 -13.24
CA ALA A 91 10.99 -9.46 -12.60
C ALA A 91 10.23 -9.12 -11.30
N GLU A 92 10.96 -9.02 -10.20
CA GLU A 92 10.44 -8.60 -8.91
C GLU A 92 11.10 -7.30 -8.51
N LYS A 93 10.26 -6.33 -8.11
CA LYS A 93 10.76 -5.14 -7.45
C LYS A 93 11.00 -5.45 -5.98
N SER A 94 12.22 -5.25 -5.48
CA SER A 94 12.54 -5.57 -4.09
C SER A 94 13.03 -4.39 -3.27
N THR A 95 13.63 -3.40 -3.92
CA THR A 95 14.28 -2.29 -3.22
C THR A 95 13.44 -1.03 -3.33
N TYR A 96 13.53 -0.16 -2.33
CA TYR A 96 12.80 1.10 -2.31
C TYR A 96 13.02 1.92 -3.58
N GLU A 97 14.27 2.03 -4.03
CA GLU A 97 14.63 2.77 -5.25
C GLU A 97 13.89 2.24 -6.48
N GLU A 98 13.70 0.92 -6.58
CA GLU A 98 13.00 0.27 -7.70
C GLU A 98 11.48 0.52 -7.65
N PHE A 99 10.91 0.74 -6.47
CA PHE A 99 9.51 1.13 -6.34
C PHE A 99 9.28 2.60 -6.72
N VAL A 100 10.24 3.50 -6.47
CA VAL A 100 10.11 4.95 -6.67
C VAL A 100 10.75 5.48 -7.96
N GLU A 101 11.48 4.64 -8.71
CA GLU A 101 12.15 5.04 -9.97
C GLU A 101 11.22 5.71 -11.00
N GLY A 102 9.91 5.42 -10.94
CA GLY A 102 8.90 5.96 -11.86
C GLY A 102 8.14 7.21 -11.38
N THR A 103 8.34 7.65 -10.13
CA THR A 103 7.58 8.77 -9.53
C THR A 103 8.29 10.12 -9.64
N GLY A 104 9.54 10.15 -10.15
CA GLY A 104 10.28 11.38 -10.45
C GLY A 104 10.95 12.05 -9.24
N SER A 105 10.68 11.59 -8.01
CA SER A 105 11.41 11.92 -6.78
C SER A 105 11.68 10.64 -6.00
N MET A 106 12.89 10.50 -5.45
CA MET A 106 13.21 9.40 -4.53
C MET A 106 12.83 9.73 -3.09
N ASP A 107 12.77 11.02 -2.75
CA ASP A 107 12.47 11.52 -1.41
C ASP A 107 11.06 12.12 -1.36
N GLU A 108 10.45 12.04 -0.18
CA GLU A 108 9.18 12.69 0.10
C GLU A 108 9.37 14.21 0.13
N ASP A 109 8.57 14.94 -0.65
CA ASP A 109 8.56 16.40 -0.62
C ASP A 109 7.93 16.89 0.68
N THR A 110 8.77 17.20 1.66
CA THR A 110 8.38 17.77 2.96
C THR A 110 8.39 19.30 2.95
N SER A 111 8.46 19.93 1.78
CA SER A 111 8.41 21.38 1.69
C SER A 111 7.05 21.92 2.14
N LEU A 112 7.09 22.89 3.06
CA LEU A 112 5.89 23.47 3.64
C LEU A 112 5.39 24.63 2.75
N PRO A 113 4.08 24.73 2.49
CA PRO A 113 3.48 25.89 1.84
C PRO A 113 3.82 27.18 2.58
N GLU A 114 3.73 28.33 1.90
CA GLU A 114 4.27 29.60 2.42
C GLU A 114 3.75 30.01 3.80
N GLY A 115 2.49 29.68 4.12
CA GLY A 115 1.88 29.96 5.43
C GLY A 115 2.23 28.98 6.56
N LEU A 116 2.95 27.89 6.28
CA LEU A 116 3.39 26.88 7.25
C LEU A 116 4.91 26.80 7.40
N LYS A 117 5.68 27.70 6.78
CA LYS A 117 7.16 27.70 6.82
C LYS A 117 7.78 27.69 8.23
N ASP A 118 7.01 28.08 9.25
CA ASP A 118 7.44 28.13 10.65
C ASP A 118 7.04 26.91 11.48
N TRP A 119 6.31 25.94 10.90
CA TRP A 119 5.80 24.76 11.60
C TRP A 119 6.92 23.79 12.05
N ASN A 120 7.97 23.65 11.24
CA ASN A 120 9.14 22.81 11.54
C ASN A 120 10.29 23.58 12.21
N LYS A 121 10.06 24.82 12.66
CA LYS A 121 11.03 25.59 13.42
C LYS A 121 10.75 25.44 14.91
N GLU A 122 11.79 25.15 15.70
CA GLU A 122 11.68 25.23 17.16
C GLU A 122 11.30 26.67 17.55
N ARG A 123 10.23 26.83 18.35
CA ARG A 123 9.91 28.11 19.01
C ARG A 123 10.98 28.39 20.06
N GLY A 124 12.13 28.88 19.61
CA GLY A 124 13.31 29.04 20.46
C GLY A 124 14.41 29.85 19.81
N SER A 125 14.07 30.82 18.96
CA SER A 125 15.01 31.89 18.55
C SER A 125 14.26 33.12 18.03
N GLU A 126 13.18 33.53 18.70
CA GLU A 126 12.78 34.93 18.62
C GLU A 126 13.81 35.73 19.41
N LYS A 127 14.57 36.55 18.69
CA LYS A 127 15.48 37.53 19.25
C LYS A 127 14.71 38.38 20.28
N GLU A 128 14.94 38.15 21.56
CA GLU A 128 14.74 39.21 22.55
C GLU A 128 15.71 40.33 22.18
N GLU A 129 15.23 41.34 21.44
CA GLU A 129 15.88 42.65 21.41
C GLU A 129 16.01 43.10 22.87
N SER A 130 17.24 43.13 23.38
CA SER A 130 17.46 43.54 24.76
C SER A 130 17.05 45.00 24.92
N THR A 131 16.32 45.27 25.99
CA THR A 131 15.83 46.60 26.39
C THR A 131 16.96 47.64 26.51
N GLU A 132 18.23 47.20 26.52
CA GLU A 132 19.43 48.04 26.55
C GLU A 132 19.70 48.78 25.23
N GLU A 133 19.38 48.19 24.07
CA GLU A 133 19.59 48.86 22.76
C GLU A 133 18.58 49.97 22.49
N GLN A 134 17.39 49.90 23.08
CA GLN A 134 16.36 50.95 23.00
C GLN A 134 16.71 52.16 23.86
N VAL A 135 17.33 51.94 25.04
CA VAL A 135 17.75 53.02 25.95
C VAL A 135 18.99 53.76 25.43
N ALA A 136 19.94 53.06 24.78
CA ALA A 136 21.16 53.67 24.23
C ALA A 136 20.89 54.68 23.09
N ARG A 137 19.84 54.48 22.29
CA ARG A 137 19.44 55.42 21.23
C ARG A 137 18.75 56.67 21.76
N GLN A 138 18.19 56.62 22.97
CA GLN A 138 17.44 57.74 23.57
C GLN A 138 18.36 58.73 24.31
N ILE A 139 19.56 58.30 24.72
CA ILE A 139 20.50 59.11 25.53
C ILE A 139 21.49 59.92 24.65
N THR A 140 21.72 59.53 23.40
CA THR A 140 22.71 60.19 22.51
C THR A 140 22.14 61.31 21.62
N GLY A 141 20.83 61.58 21.70
CA GLY A 141 20.13 62.58 20.86
C GLY A 141 19.88 63.95 21.50
N GLY A 142 20.75 64.43 22.40
CA GLY A 142 20.64 65.75 23.03
C GLY A 142 21.38 66.86 22.27
N MET A 143 20.63 67.69 21.52
CA MET A 143 21.02 69.04 21.02
C MET A 143 21.41 69.99 22.17
N PRO A 144 21.95 71.24 21.97
CA PRO A 144 22.34 71.97 20.73
C PRO A 144 23.69 72.75 20.80
N PHE A 145 24.16 73.27 19.66
CA PHE A 145 24.49 74.69 19.42
C PHE A 145 24.27 75.01 17.94
#